data_AF-A0A1J3FVG1-F1
#
_entry.id   AF-A0A1J3FVG1-F1
#
_cell.length_a   1.000
_cell.length_b   1.000
_cell.length_c   1.000
_cell.angle_alpha   90.00
_cell.angle_beta   90.00
_cell.angle_gamma   90.00
#
_symmetry.space_group_name_H-M   'P 1'
#
loop_
_entity.id
_entity.type
_entity.pdbx_description
1 polymer ?
#
loop_
_entity_poly.entity_id
_entity_poly.type
_entity_poly.pdbx_seq_one_letter_code
_entity_poly.pdbx_strand_id
1 'polypeptide(L)'
;FFKIAGHKLTVVEVDAAYTKPFKTDTVLIAPGQTTNVLLTANANAGSKYMVAATTFMDAPISFDNVTATATLHYIGHTVSASKKTVLASLPPQDATWVATRFTKSLR
;
A
#
# COMPACT_ATOMS: atom_id res chain seq x y z
N PHE A 1 -7.20 2.33 -2.49
CA PHE A 1 -6.00 1.49 -2.55
C PHE A 1 -4.83 2.16 -1.84
N PHE A 2 -4.06 1.40 -1.06
CA PHE A 2 -2.83 1.82 -0.39
C PHE A 2 -1.67 0.90 -0.80
N LYS A 3 -0.48 1.47 -1.04
CA LYS A 3 0.70 0.72 -1.52
C LYS A 3 2.02 1.38 -1.07
N ILE A 4 3.03 0.55 -0.86
CA ILE A 4 4.43 0.98 -0.71
C ILE A 4 5.23 0.41 -1.89
N ALA A 5 5.92 1.28 -2.62
CA ALA A 5 6.72 0.88 -3.78
C ALA A 5 7.74 -0.20 -3.38
N GLY A 6 7.85 -1.27 -4.17
CA GLY A 6 8.84 -2.34 -3.94
C GLY A 6 8.60 -3.22 -2.69
N HIS A 7 7.50 -3.04 -1.96
CA HIS A 7 7.22 -3.81 -0.73
C HIS A 7 5.90 -4.56 -0.82
N LYS A 8 5.88 -5.75 -0.22
CA LYS A 8 4.65 -6.47 0.12
C LYS A 8 4.33 -6.25 1.59
N LEU A 9 3.04 -6.15 1.88
CA LEU A 9 2.47 -5.99 3.21
C LEU A 9 1.83 -7.31 3.60
N THR A 10 2.01 -7.73 4.85
CA THR A 10 1.29 -8.89 5.40
C THR A 10 0.13 -8.36 6.22
N VAL A 11 -1.09 -8.58 5.75
CA VAL A 11 -2.30 -8.22 6.51
C VAL A 11 -2.48 -9.22 7.64
N VAL A 12 -2.74 -8.73 8.84
CA VAL A 12 -2.94 -9.57 10.04
C VAL A 12 -4.27 -9.30 10.74
N GLU A 13 -4.89 -8.15 10.49
CA GLU A 13 -6.13 -7.73 11.15
C GLU A 13 -6.90 -6.75 10.26
N VAL A 14 -8.23 -6.82 10.31
CA VAL A 14 -9.15 -5.83 9.74
C VAL A 14 -10.25 -5.56 10.76
N ASP A 15 -10.56 -4.30 11.04
CA ASP A 15 -11.66 -3.87 11.92
C ASP A 15 -11.67 -4.59 13.28
N ALA A 16 -10.52 -4.65 13.96
CA ALA A 16 -10.31 -5.34 15.24
C ALA A 16 -10.52 -6.87 15.22
N ALA A 17 -10.64 -7.48 14.04
CA ALA A 17 -10.70 -8.92 13.86
C ALA A 17 -9.42 -9.45 13.20
N TYR A 18 -8.80 -10.45 13.83
CA TYR A 18 -7.66 -11.13 13.24
C TYR A 18 -8.06 -11.86 11.95
N THR A 19 -7.17 -11.77 10.95
CA THR A 19 -7.29 -12.50 9.69
C THR A 19 -6.22 -13.57 9.63
N LYS A 20 -6.43 -14.60 8.81
CA LYS A 20 -5.33 -15.50 8.45
C LYS A 20 -4.27 -14.67 7.71
N PRO A 21 -3.01 -14.60 8.17
CA PRO A 21 -2.05 -13.70 7.57
C PRO A 21 -1.83 -13.97 6.07
N PHE A 22 -1.95 -12.93 5.25
CA PHE A 22 -1.71 -13.03 3.81
C PHE A 22 -0.91 -11.84 3.29
N LYS A 23 -0.12 -12.09 2.24
CA LYS A 23 0.74 -11.07 1.61
C LYS A 23 0.05 -10.44 0.42
N THR A 24 0.04 -9.11 0.37
CA THR A 24 -0.44 -8.32 -0.76
C THR A 24 0.51 -7.16 -1.04
N ASP A 25 0.53 -6.65 -2.26
CA ASP A 25 1.21 -5.40 -2.59
C ASP A 25 0.29 -4.18 -2.48
N THR A 26 -1.02 -4.41 -2.41
CA THR A 26 -2.05 -3.38 -2.39
C THR A 26 -3.08 -3.70 -1.34
N VAL A 27 -3.35 -2.74 -0.45
CA VAL A 27 -4.40 -2.82 0.57
C VAL A 27 -5.62 -2.06 0.05
N LEU A 28 -6.78 -2.69 0.12
CA LEU A 28 -8.06 -2.01 -0.02
C LEU A 28 -8.52 -1.62 1.39
N ILE A 29 -8.91 -0.37 1.57
CA ILE A 29 -9.46 0.13 2.83
C ILE A 29 -10.60 1.07 2.48
N ALA A 30 -11.77 0.85 3.09
CA ALA A 30 -12.93 1.70 2.93
C ALA A 30 -13.00 2.78 4.04
N PRO A 31 -13.77 3.86 3.86
CA PRO A 31 -13.97 4.85 4.92
C PRO A 31 -14.45 4.21 6.22
N GLY A 32 -13.82 4.56 7.34
CA GLY A 32 -14.15 4.03 8.67
C GLY A 32 -13.55 2.66 8.99
N GLN A 33 -12.94 1.97 8.03
CA GLN A 33 -12.24 0.71 8.29
C GLN A 33 -10.83 0.95 8.84
N THR A 34 -10.31 -0.06 9.54
CA THR A 34 -8.90 -0.16 9.94
C THR A 34 -8.29 -1.46 9.44
N THR A 35 -6.99 -1.46 9.18
CA THR A 35 -6.26 -2.66 8.76
C THR A 35 -4.86 -2.61 9.34
N ASN A 36 -4.48 -3.64 10.11
CA ASN A 36 -3.12 -3.78 10.60
C ASN A 36 -2.30 -4.62 9.62
N VAL A 37 -1.15 -4.08 9.23
CA VAL A 37 -0.22 -4.72 8.30
C VAL A 37 1.19 -4.75 8.86
N LEU A 38 1.89 -5.85 8.59
CA LEU A 38 3.32 -5.98 8.84
C LEU A 38 4.09 -5.66 7.56
N LEU A 39 5.03 -4.72 7.67
CA LEU A 39 6.02 -4.41 6.65
C LEU A 39 7.36 -5.03 7.05
N THR A 40 7.91 -5.89 6.20
CA THR A 40 9.29 -6.35 6.37
C THR A 40 10.24 -5.34 5.75
N ALA A 41 11.06 -4.69 6.57
CA ALA A 41 12.02 -3.70 6.12
C ALA A 41 13.33 -4.35 5.63
N ASN A 42 13.31 -4.99 4.45
CA ASN A 42 14.44 -5.76 3.90
C ASN A 42 15.11 -5.15 2.67
N ALA A 43 14.89 -3.86 2.41
CA ALA A 43 15.57 -3.16 1.33
C ALA A 43 16.97 -2.62 1.73
N ASN A 44 17.74 -2.21 0.72
CA ASN A 44 19.09 -1.68 0.91
C ASN A 44 19.09 -0.38 1.74
N ALA A 45 20.08 -0.22 2.61
CA ALA A 45 20.27 1.01 3.39
C ALA A 45 20.33 2.28 2.50
N GLY A 46 19.76 3.38 3.01
CA GLY A 46 19.70 4.68 2.33
C GLY A 46 18.71 4.76 1.15
N SER A 47 17.92 3.72 0.90
CA SER A 47 16.91 3.71 -0.17
C SER A 47 15.62 4.45 0.24
N LYS A 48 14.90 4.97 -0.76
CA LYS A 48 13.65 5.72 -0.60
C LYS A 48 12.56 5.13 -1.48
N TYR A 49 11.38 4.90 -0.93
CA TYR A 49 10.24 4.32 -1.62
C TYR A 49 9.01 5.21 -1.44
N MET A 50 8.26 5.41 -2.51
CA MET A 50 6.99 6.11 -2.46
C MET A 50 5.95 5.25 -1.74
N VAL A 51 5.28 5.83 -0.75
CA VAL A 51 4.01 5.36 -0.21
C VAL A 51 2.93 6.13 -0.94
N ALA A 52 1.90 5.44 -1.43
CA ALA A 52 0.84 6.08 -2.18
C ALA A 52 -0.52 5.50 -1.82
N ALA A 53 -1.53 6.36 -1.79
CA ALA A 53 -2.91 5.99 -1.65
C ALA A 53 -3.79 6.73 -2.68
N THR A 54 -4.70 5.99 -3.30
CA THR A 54 -5.65 6.52 -4.30
C THR A 54 -7.03 5.94 -4.08
N THR A 55 -8.05 6.63 -4.55
CA THR A 55 -9.44 6.17 -4.50
C THR A 55 -9.64 4.93 -5.39
N PHE A 56 -10.44 3.98 -4.89
CA PHE A 56 -11.01 2.93 -5.71
C PHE A 56 -12.42 3.36 -6.09
N MET A 57 -12.72 3.39 -7.38
CA MET A 57 -14.01 3.77 -7.93
C MET A 57 -14.90 2.53 -7.99
N ASP A 58 -15.73 2.33 -6.97
CA ASP A 58 -16.69 1.21 -6.89
C ASP A 58 -17.98 1.49 -7.69
N ALA A 59 -18.28 2.76 -7.95
CA ALA A 59 -19.37 3.22 -8.82
C ALA A 59 -18.89 4.39 -9.70
N PRO A 60 -19.47 4.58 -10.91
CA PRO A 60 -19.07 5.62 -11.85
C PRO A 60 -19.62 7.01 -11.44
N ILE A 61 -19.14 7.52 -10.31
CA ILE A 61 -19.47 8.83 -9.77
C ILE A 61 -18.26 9.76 -9.82
N SER A 62 -18.48 11.06 -9.82
CA SER A 62 -17.39 12.03 -9.72
C SER A 62 -16.76 11.99 -8.32
N PHE A 63 -15.44 11.97 -8.27
CA PHE A 63 -14.65 12.06 -7.04
C PHE A 63 -13.37 12.84 -7.32
N ASP A 64 -12.69 13.25 -6.26
CA ASP A 64 -11.40 13.92 -6.38
C ASP A 64 -10.30 12.90 -6.75
N ASN A 65 -9.76 13.02 -7.97
CA ASN A 65 -8.73 12.12 -8.49
C ASN A 65 -7.32 12.55 -8.04
N VAL A 66 -7.15 12.65 -6.72
CA VAL A 66 -5.88 13.03 -6.10
C VAL A 66 -5.25 11.81 -5.44
N THR A 67 -3.97 11.61 -5.72
CA THR A 67 -3.16 10.58 -5.09
C THR A 67 -2.46 11.15 -3.87
N ALA A 68 -2.76 10.61 -2.69
CA ALA A 68 -2.01 10.91 -1.49
C ALA A 68 -0.63 10.22 -1.56
N THR A 69 0.42 10.92 -1.18
CA THR A 69 1.79 10.41 -1.23
C THR A 69 2.53 10.63 0.09
N ALA A 70 3.45 9.73 0.40
CA ALA A 70 4.44 9.84 1.45
C ALA A 70 5.71 9.08 1.04
N THR A 71 6.74 9.05 1.90
CA THR A 71 7.98 8.32 1.61
C THR A 71 8.40 7.42 2.76
N LEU A 72 8.83 6.20 2.41
CA LEU A 72 9.51 5.27 3.31
C LEU A 72 11.01 5.39 3.07
N HIS A 73 11.75 5.79 4.10
CA HIS A 73 13.20 5.97 4.04
C HIS A 73 13.91 4.91 4.89
N TYR A 74 14.82 4.17 4.27
CA TYR A 74 15.73 3.27 4.98
C TYR A 74 16.93 4.06 5.49
N ILE A 75 17.20 3.96 6.80
CA ILE A 75 18.40 4.55 7.39
C ILE A 75 19.64 3.89 6.78
N GLY A 76 20.68 4.68 6.51
CA GLY A 76 21.97 4.17 6.04
C GLY A 76 23.12 4.99 6.60
N HIS A 77 24.28 4.34 6.77
CA HIS A 77 25.48 4.93 7.37
C HIS A 77 26.26 5.85 6.42
N THR A 78 26.06 5.75 5.10
CA THR A 78 26.75 6.59 4.12
C THR A 78 25.78 7.58 3.49
N VAL A 79 26.08 8.88 3.64
CA VAL A 79 25.45 10.00 2.94
C VAL A 79 25.86 9.93 1.45
N SER A 80 25.39 8.91 0.75
CA SER A 80 25.56 8.82 -0.69
C SER A 80 24.39 9.56 -1.35
N ALA A 81 24.72 10.51 -2.21
CA ALA A 81 23.82 11.44 -2.87
C ALA A 81 22.45 10.80 -3.20
N SER A 82 21.39 11.44 -2.69
CA SER A 82 19.97 11.12 -2.87
C SER A 82 19.67 9.95 -3.82
N LYS A 83 19.57 8.71 -3.30
CA LYS A 83 19.04 7.59 -4.07
C LYS A 83 17.66 7.99 -4.60
N LYS A 84 17.46 7.85 -5.91
CA LYS A 84 16.19 8.14 -6.59
C LYS A 84 15.06 7.39 -5.88
N THR A 85 13.98 8.11 -5.56
CA THR A 85 12.78 7.50 -4.97
C THR A 85 12.19 6.50 -5.95
N VAL A 86 12.03 5.25 -5.49
CA VAL A 86 11.30 4.24 -6.25
C VAL A 86 9.82 4.57 -6.20
N LEU A 87 9.21 4.76 -7.36
CA LEU A 87 7.80 5.13 -7.48
C LEU A 87 6.90 3.89 -7.39
N ALA A 88 5.74 4.05 -6.76
CA ALA A 88 4.72 3.01 -6.73
C ALA A 88 3.92 3.03 -8.04
N SER A 89 3.75 1.84 -8.65
CA SER A 89 2.74 1.62 -9.68
C SER A 89 1.43 1.29 -8.99
N LEU A 90 0.51 2.26 -8.96
CA LEU A 90 -0.82 2.12 -8.41
C LEU A 90 -1.74 1.38 -9.40
N PRO A 91 -2.69 0.58 -8.92
CA PRO A 91 -3.73 0.02 -9.78
C PRO A 91 -4.58 1.12 -10.42
N PRO A 92 -5.21 0.83 -11.58
CA PRO A 92 -6.31 1.63 -12.10
C PRO A 92 -7.42 1.81 -11.06
N GLN A 93 -8.16 2.92 -11.16
CA GLN A 93 -9.20 3.26 -10.18
C GLN A 93 -10.39 2.32 -10.22
N ASP A 94 -10.66 1.73 -11.38
CA ASP A 94 -11.69 0.73 -11.63
C ASP A 94 -11.17 -0.72 -11.49
N ALA A 95 -10.02 -0.92 -10.82
CA ALA A 95 -9.42 -2.25 -10.65
C ALA A 95 -10.19 -3.14 -9.66
N THR A 96 -11.43 -3.50 -9.99
CA THR A 96 -12.31 -4.38 -9.22
C THR A 96 -11.67 -5.73 -8.92
N TRP A 97 -10.78 -6.21 -9.79
CA TRP A 97 -10.04 -7.45 -9.59
C TRP A 97 -9.05 -7.37 -8.40
N VAL A 98 -8.42 -6.22 -8.17
CA VAL A 98 -7.56 -5.99 -6.99
C VAL A 98 -8.43 -5.98 -5.73
N ALA A 99 -9.54 -5.24 -5.76
CA ALA A 99 -10.48 -5.15 -4.64
C ALA A 99 -11.06 -6.53 -4.27
N THR A 100 -11.49 -7.29 -5.27
CA THR A 100 -12.03 -8.65 -5.10
C THR A 100 -10.99 -9.60 -4.54
N ARG A 101 -9.75 -9.54 -5.05
CA ARG A 101 -8.65 -10.39 -4.56
C ARG A 101 -8.33 -10.10 -3.09
N PHE A 102 -8.27 -8.82 -2.71
CA PHE A 102 -8.06 -8.43 -1.32
C PHE A 102 -9.17 -8.96 -0.42
N THR A 103 -10.43 -8.67 -0.77
CA THR A 103 -11.61 -9.08 0.01
C THR A 103 -11.70 -10.60 0.17
N LYS A 104 -11.39 -11.37 -0.90
CA LYS A 104 -11.35 -12.84 -0.84
C LYS A 104 -10.23 -13.38 0.05
N SER A 105 -9.16 -12.62 0.26
CA SER A 105 -8.03 -13.02 1.10
C SER A 105 -8.26 -12.77 2.59
N LEU A 106 -9.32 -12.04 2.96
CA LEU A 106 -9.69 -11.78 4.37
C LEU A 106 -10.29 -13.00 5.07
N ARG A 107 -10.59 -14.07 4.34
CA ARG A 107 -11.20 -15.31 4.84
C ARG A 107 -10.18 -16.38 5.20
#